data_AF-A0A218N6S2-F1
#
_entry.id   AF-A0A218N6S2-F1
#
_cell.length_a   1.000
_cell.length_b   1.000
_cell.length_c   1.000
_cell.angle_alpha   90.00
_cell.angle_beta   90.00
_cell.angle_gamma   90.00
#
_symmetry.space_group_name_H-M   'P 1'
#
loop_
_entity.id
_entity.type
_entity.pdbx_description
1 polymer ?
#
loop_
_entity_poly.entity_id
_entity_poly.type
_entity_poly.pdbx_seq_one_letter_code
_entity_poly.pdbx_strand_id
1 'polypeptide(L)'
;MPLRPEEWLADRQARLDMRLRELGRAARAGTIPGGSIENGVLHIEKLEAAAPTGAEDLVLDLYKQIPPTRITDLLLEVDAATGFTEAFTHLRTGAPCADRIGLMNVILAEGINLGLRKMADATNTHTFWELIRIGRWHVEGEAYDRALAMVVEAQAALPMARFWGMGTSASSDGQFFVATEQGEAMNLVNAKYGNTPGLKAYSHVSDQYAPFATQVIPATASEAPYILDGLLMNDAGRHIREQFTDTGGFTDHVFAACAILGYRFAPRIRDLPSKRLYAFNPSAAPAHLRALIGGKVNQAMIERNWPDILRIAATIAAGTVAPSQILRKLASYPRQNELATALREVGRVERTLFMIDWILDAELQRRAQIGLNKGEAHHALKRAISFHRRGEIRDRSAEGQHYRIAGMNLLAAIIIFWNTMKLGEVVANQKRDGKLLSPDLLAHVSPLGWEHINLTGEYRWPKP
;
A
#
# COMPACT_ATOMS: atom_id res chain seq x y z
N MET A 1 6.28 22.63 5.64
CA MET A 1 7.70 22.79 6.02
C MET A 1 8.05 24.27 6.05
N PRO A 2 8.87 24.73 6.99
CA PRO A 2 9.38 26.10 6.97
C PRO A 2 10.33 26.30 5.77
N LEU A 3 10.32 27.51 5.19
CA LEU A 3 11.19 27.86 4.07
C LEU A 3 12.63 28.09 4.51
N ARG A 4 12.82 28.47 5.78
CA ARG A 4 14.12 28.75 6.38
C ARG A 4 14.65 27.51 7.11
N PRO A 5 15.91 27.08 6.87
CA PRO A 5 16.46 25.91 7.55
C PRO A 5 16.58 26.10 9.06
N GLU A 6 16.83 27.32 9.52
CA GLU A 6 17.02 27.62 10.95
C GLU A 6 15.73 27.35 11.75
N GLU A 7 14.57 27.67 11.16
CA GLU A 7 13.26 27.38 11.76
C GLU A 7 13.02 25.87 11.87
N TRP A 8 13.39 25.11 10.83
CA TRP A 8 13.29 23.65 10.85
C TRP A 8 14.22 23.03 11.90
N LEU A 9 15.48 23.46 11.92
CA LEU A 9 16.50 22.96 12.83
C LEU A 9 16.15 23.26 14.28
N ALA A 10 15.70 24.48 14.58
CA ALA A 10 15.29 24.86 15.92
C ALA A 10 14.12 24.01 16.44
N ASP A 11 13.07 23.83 15.62
CA ASP A 11 11.93 22.97 15.99
C ASP A 11 12.37 21.51 16.19
N ARG A 12 13.16 20.95 15.27
CA ARG A 12 13.60 19.56 15.36
C ARG A 12 14.57 19.31 16.50
N GLN A 13 15.45 20.26 16.79
CA GLN A 13 16.34 20.17 17.94
C GLN A 13 15.54 20.16 19.24
N ALA A 14 14.59 21.08 19.40
CA ALA A 14 13.74 21.12 20.58
C ALA A 14 12.93 19.83 20.78
N ARG A 15 12.31 19.31 19.70
CA ARG A 15 11.55 18.05 19.74
C ARG A 15 12.44 16.86 20.08
N LEU A 16 13.59 16.73 19.43
CA LEU A 16 14.46 15.58 19.63
C LEU A 16 15.04 15.57 21.04
N ASP A 17 15.46 16.72 21.58
CA ASP A 17 15.94 16.84 22.95
C ASP A 17 14.83 16.49 23.96
N MET A 18 13.59 16.94 23.72
CA MET A 18 12.43 16.60 24.55
C MET A 18 12.15 15.08 24.52
N ARG A 19 12.04 14.49 23.33
CA ARG A 19 11.74 13.05 23.16
C ARG A 19 12.84 12.16 23.74
N LEU A 20 14.12 12.52 23.59
CA LEU A 20 15.23 11.81 24.23
C LEU A 20 15.16 11.84 25.76
N ARG A 21 14.76 12.98 26.36
CA ARG A 21 14.53 13.07 27.81
C ARG A 21 13.34 12.24 28.26
N GLU A 22 12.27 12.19 27.49
CA GLU A 22 11.10 11.34 27.75
C GLU A 22 11.45 9.86 27.70
N LEU A 23 12.13 9.42 26.64
CA LEU A 23 12.66 8.06 26.56
C LEU A 23 13.58 7.75 27.75
N GLY A 24 14.43 8.69 28.12
CA GLY A 24 15.34 8.53 29.25
C GLY A 24 14.62 8.41 30.59
N ARG A 25 13.50 9.10 30.77
CA ARG A 25 12.63 8.95 31.95
C ARG A 25 11.93 7.60 31.94
N ALA A 26 11.30 7.22 30.82
CA ALA A 26 10.58 5.96 30.69
C ALA A 26 11.49 4.74 30.91
N ALA A 27 12.70 4.77 30.34
CA ALA A 27 13.70 3.71 30.53
C ALA A 27 14.10 3.54 31.99
N ARG A 28 14.27 4.63 32.75
CA ARG A 28 14.62 4.58 34.18
C ARG A 28 13.46 4.15 35.06
N ALA A 29 12.24 4.55 34.69
CA ALA A 29 11.03 4.21 35.43
C ALA A 29 10.50 2.82 35.10
N GLY A 30 11.03 2.13 34.10
CA GLY A 30 10.52 0.83 33.63
C GLY A 30 9.15 0.94 32.97
N THR A 31 8.81 2.09 32.38
CA THR A 31 7.49 2.37 31.81
C THR A 31 7.47 2.30 30.28
N ILE A 32 8.48 1.67 29.66
CA ILE A 32 8.49 1.40 28.22
C ILE A 32 7.49 0.26 27.96
N PRO A 33 6.45 0.46 27.12
CA PRO A 33 5.47 -0.60 26.86
C PRO A 33 6.12 -1.83 26.23
N GLY A 34 6.03 -2.98 26.92
CA GLY A 34 6.57 -4.25 26.43
C GLY A 34 8.07 -4.22 26.15
N GLY A 35 8.84 -3.38 26.86
CA GLY A 35 10.27 -3.26 26.61
C GLY A 35 11.07 -2.66 27.75
N SER A 36 12.39 -2.71 27.63
CA SER A 36 13.35 -2.15 28.58
C SER A 36 14.59 -1.65 27.84
N ILE A 37 15.38 -0.81 28.53
CA ILE A 37 16.73 -0.45 28.06
C ILE A 37 17.72 -0.81 29.18
N GLU A 38 18.53 -1.84 28.93
CA GLU A 38 19.46 -2.40 29.90
C GLU A 38 20.88 -2.31 29.35
N ASN A 39 21.80 -1.73 30.12
CA ASN A 39 23.20 -1.54 29.71
C ASN A 39 23.36 -0.88 28.32
N GLY A 40 22.41 -0.01 27.95
CA GLY A 40 22.42 0.67 26.65
C GLY A 40 21.95 -0.19 25.47
N VAL A 41 21.29 -1.32 25.73
CA VAL A 41 20.67 -2.20 24.74
C VAL A 41 19.15 -2.12 24.88
N LEU A 42 18.45 -1.96 23.77
CA LEU A 42 16.99 -1.90 23.71
C LEU A 42 16.42 -3.32 23.59
N HIS A 43 15.51 -3.69 24.49
CA HIS A 43 14.73 -4.92 24.45
C HIS A 43 13.27 -4.55 24.25
N ILE A 44 12.61 -5.14 23.25
CA ILE A 44 11.17 -4.94 22.98
C ILE A 44 10.56 -6.29 22.62
N GLU A 45 9.48 -6.61 23.30
CA GLU A 45 8.64 -7.76 23.03
C GLU A 45 7.56 -7.41 22.00
N LYS A 46 7.09 -8.42 21.29
CA LYS A 46 5.96 -8.26 20.37
C LYS A 46 4.70 -8.06 21.19
N LEU A 47 3.94 -7.00 20.91
CA LEU A 47 2.62 -6.80 21.50
C LEU A 47 1.69 -7.98 21.17
N GLU A 48 0.92 -8.42 22.17
CA GLU A 48 -0.14 -9.41 21.98
C GLU A 48 -1.26 -8.87 21.09
N ALA A 49 -1.89 -9.76 20.34
CA ALA A 49 -3.05 -9.40 19.53
C ALA A 49 -4.24 -9.10 20.44
N ALA A 50 -4.86 -7.94 20.25
CA ALA A 50 -6.01 -7.49 21.03
C ALA A 50 -7.29 -7.44 20.16
N ALA A 51 -7.62 -8.55 19.49
CA ALA A 51 -8.90 -8.65 18.78
C ALA A 51 -10.04 -8.88 19.79
N PRO A 52 -11.18 -8.18 19.68
CA PRO A 52 -12.30 -8.37 20.59
C PRO A 52 -12.91 -9.76 20.40
N THR A 53 -13.32 -10.38 21.51
CA THR A 53 -14.01 -11.67 21.51
C THR A 53 -15.29 -11.59 20.66
N GLY A 54 -15.52 -12.59 19.81
CA GLY A 54 -16.70 -12.67 18.94
C GLY A 54 -16.57 -11.93 17.60
N ALA A 55 -15.42 -11.32 17.29
CA ALA A 55 -15.18 -10.71 15.98
C ALA A 55 -15.27 -11.72 14.84
N GLU A 56 -14.62 -12.88 14.97
CA GLU A 56 -14.62 -13.94 13.96
C GLU A 56 -16.02 -14.52 13.74
N ASP A 57 -16.77 -14.77 14.81
CA ASP A 57 -18.16 -15.25 14.74
C ASP A 57 -19.05 -14.26 13.99
N LEU A 58 -18.89 -12.96 14.25
CA LEU A 58 -19.63 -11.93 13.52
C LEU A 58 -19.29 -11.92 12.03
N VAL A 59 -18.02 -12.05 11.65
CA VAL A 59 -17.62 -12.15 10.24
C VAL A 59 -18.33 -13.32 9.57
N LEU A 60 -18.25 -14.50 10.16
CA LEU A 60 -18.90 -15.70 9.63
C LEU A 60 -20.41 -15.53 9.49
N ASP A 61 -21.07 -14.95 10.49
CA ASP A 61 -22.52 -14.74 10.47
C ASP A 61 -22.97 -13.71 9.43
N LEU A 62 -22.18 -12.68 9.18
CA LEU A 62 -22.47 -11.70 8.12
C LEU A 62 -22.29 -12.33 6.73
N TYR A 63 -21.18 -13.05 6.49
CA TYR A 63 -20.93 -13.67 5.18
C TYR A 63 -21.91 -14.81 4.86
N LYS A 64 -22.42 -15.56 5.86
CA LYS A 64 -23.46 -16.59 5.65
C LYS A 64 -24.75 -16.02 5.02
N GLN A 65 -25.02 -14.73 5.18
CA GLN A 65 -26.21 -14.07 4.63
C GLN A 65 -25.98 -13.50 3.22
N ILE A 66 -24.73 -13.50 2.74
CA ILE A 66 -24.41 -13.09 1.38
C ILE A 66 -24.55 -14.31 0.47
N PRO A 67 -25.41 -14.26 -0.56
CA PRO A 67 -25.61 -15.39 -1.45
C PRO A 67 -24.36 -15.67 -2.30
N PRO A 68 -24.09 -16.95 -2.63
CA PRO A 68 -23.07 -17.28 -3.60
C PRO A 68 -23.30 -16.55 -4.93
N THR A 69 -22.26 -15.97 -5.50
CA THR A 69 -22.33 -15.07 -6.68
C THR A 69 -21.27 -15.43 -7.70
N ARG A 70 -21.59 -15.31 -8.99
CA ARG A 70 -20.59 -15.45 -10.07
C ARG A 70 -19.85 -14.14 -10.26
N ILE A 71 -18.57 -14.22 -10.61
CA ILE A 71 -17.77 -13.01 -10.87
C ILE A 71 -18.35 -12.14 -11.99
N THR A 72 -19.06 -12.71 -12.96
CA THR A 72 -19.73 -11.96 -14.04
C THR A 72 -20.92 -11.13 -13.52
N ASP A 73 -21.75 -11.70 -12.63
CA ASP A 73 -22.86 -10.97 -12.01
C ASP A 73 -22.33 -9.85 -11.11
N LEU A 74 -21.27 -10.14 -10.35
CA LEU A 74 -20.56 -9.17 -9.51
C LEU A 74 -20.04 -7.99 -10.35
N LEU A 75 -19.38 -8.26 -11.48
CA LEU A 75 -18.87 -7.20 -12.37
C LEU A 75 -19.98 -6.29 -12.90
N LEU A 76 -21.15 -6.86 -13.24
CA LEU A 76 -22.32 -6.08 -13.67
C LEU A 76 -22.87 -5.20 -12.55
N GLU A 77 -23.03 -5.73 -11.34
CA GLU A 77 -23.50 -4.96 -10.19
C GLU A 77 -22.54 -3.80 -9.85
N VAL A 78 -21.24 -4.06 -9.86
CA VAL A 78 -20.24 -3.02 -9.57
C VAL A 78 -20.17 -1.97 -10.66
N ASP A 79 -20.25 -2.35 -11.94
CA ASP A 79 -20.31 -1.38 -13.04
C ASP A 79 -21.59 -0.54 -12.97
N ALA A 80 -22.73 -1.13 -12.63
CA ALA A 80 -23.97 -0.39 -12.44
C ALA A 80 -23.87 0.63 -11.30
N ALA A 81 -23.12 0.30 -10.23
CA ALA A 81 -22.94 1.17 -9.08
C ALA A 81 -21.86 2.25 -9.27
N THR A 82 -20.83 1.99 -10.08
CA THR A 82 -19.62 2.84 -10.15
C THR A 82 -19.35 3.42 -11.53
N GLY A 83 -19.87 2.81 -12.60
CA GLY A 83 -19.57 3.17 -13.99
C GLY A 83 -18.14 2.88 -14.41
N PHE A 84 -17.38 2.04 -13.70
CA PHE A 84 -15.94 1.89 -13.94
C PHE A 84 -15.57 1.51 -15.39
N THR A 85 -16.48 0.87 -16.14
CA THR A 85 -16.22 0.56 -17.55
C THR A 85 -16.13 1.79 -18.45
N GLU A 86 -16.69 2.93 -18.04
CA GLU A 86 -16.63 4.19 -18.79
C GLU A 86 -15.21 4.76 -18.88
N ALA A 87 -14.31 4.37 -17.96
CA ALA A 87 -12.91 4.77 -17.98
C ALA A 87 -12.11 4.20 -19.18
N PHE A 88 -12.60 3.12 -19.80
CA PHE A 88 -11.98 2.40 -20.90
C PHE A 88 -12.45 2.97 -22.25
N THR A 89 -11.98 4.17 -22.54
CA THR A 89 -12.30 4.91 -23.75
C THR A 89 -11.49 4.44 -24.95
N HIS A 90 -12.06 4.55 -26.15
CA HIS A 90 -11.41 4.22 -27.41
C HIS A 90 -10.20 5.14 -27.65
N LEU A 91 -9.02 4.57 -27.85
CA LEU A 91 -7.73 5.26 -27.99
C LEU A 91 -7.74 6.48 -28.92
N ARG A 92 -8.43 6.37 -30.07
CA ARG A 92 -8.50 7.46 -31.06
C ARG A 92 -9.58 8.51 -30.81
N THR A 93 -10.74 8.12 -30.25
CA THR A 93 -11.94 8.96 -30.26
C THR A 93 -12.33 9.43 -28.86
N GLY A 94 -11.77 8.83 -27.80
CA GLY A 94 -12.16 9.10 -26.42
C GLY A 94 -13.56 8.58 -26.06
N ALA A 95 -14.26 7.90 -26.96
CA ALA A 95 -15.61 7.39 -26.70
C ALA A 95 -15.56 6.14 -25.79
N PRO A 96 -16.47 5.99 -24.81
CA PRO A 96 -16.57 4.77 -24.01
C PRO A 96 -16.75 3.51 -24.86
N CYS A 97 -16.36 2.35 -24.33
CA CYS A 97 -16.60 1.08 -25.01
C CYS A 97 -18.10 0.78 -25.05
N ALA A 98 -18.69 0.75 -26.25
CA ALA A 98 -20.10 0.40 -26.43
C ALA A 98 -20.38 -1.06 -26.03
N ASP A 99 -19.41 -1.95 -26.24
CA ASP A 99 -19.49 -3.37 -25.88
C ASP A 99 -18.96 -3.60 -24.45
N ARG A 100 -19.82 -3.34 -23.47
CA ARG A 100 -19.46 -3.46 -22.05
C ARG A 100 -19.16 -4.90 -21.64
N ILE A 101 -19.89 -5.88 -22.16
CA ILE A 101 -19.68 -7.30 -21.82
C ILE A 101 -18.36 -7.79 -22.40
N GLY A 102 -18.04 -7.44 -23.64
CA GLY A 102 -16.76 -7.75 -24.25
C GLY A 102 -15.60 -7.12 -23.48
N LEU A 103 -15.74 -5.86 -23.06
CA LEU A 103 -14.75 -5.18 -22.21
C LEU A 103 -14.56 -5.88 -20.85
N MET A 104 -15.65 -6.24 -20.16
CA MET A 104 -15.56 -6.95 -18.88
C MET A 104 -14.90 -8.33 -19.04
N ASN A 105 -15.14 -9.05 -20.15
CA ASN A 105 -14.41 -10.28 -20.46
C ASN A 105 -12.90 -10.03 -20.60
N VAL A 106 -12.49 -8.93 -21.25
CA VAL A 106 -11.07 -8.56 -21.38
C VAL A 106 -10.46 -8.26 -20.02
N ILE A 107 -11.10 -7.40 -19.21
CA ILE A 107 -10.62 -7.04 -17.86
C ILE A 107 -10.53 -8.28 -16.98
N LEU A 108 -11.57 -9.12 -17.00
CA LEU A 108 -11.60 -10.36 -16.25
C LEU A 108 -10.47 -11.28 -16.68
N ALA A 109 -10.29 -11.51 -17.98
CA ALA A 109 -9.26 -12.40 -18.53
C ALA A 109 -7.83 -12.01 -18.11
N GLU A 110 -7.53 -10.71 -18.05
CA GLU A 110 -6.24 -10.23 -17.54
C GLU A 110 -6.17 -10.37 -16.02
N GLY A 111 -7.20 -9.93 -15.30
CA GLY A 111 -7.24 -9.92 -13.84
C GLY A 111 -7.08 -11.29 -13.20
N ILE A 112 -7.74 -12.33 -13.74
CA ILE A 112 -7.61 -13.72 -13.24
C ILE A 112 -6.43 -14.49 -13.84
N ASN A 113 -5.59 -13.83 -14.64
CA ASN A 113 -4.44 -14.42 -15.33
C ASN A 113 -4.78 -15.54 -16.35
N LEU A 114 -5.98 -15.52 -16.94
CA LEU A 114 -6.44 -16.53 -17.90
C LEU A 114 -5.90 -16.27 -19.31
N GLY A 115 -5.99 -15.02 -19.75
CA GLY A 115 -5.69 -14.56 -21.11
C GLY A 115 -6.84 -14.75 -22.10
N LEU A 116 -6.89 -13.89 -23.12
CA LEU A 116 -8.05 -13.72 -24.01
C LEU A 116 -8.47 -14.97 -24.79
N ARG A 117 -7.51 -15.83 -25.20
CA ARG A 117 -7.83 -17.05 -25.95
C ARG A 117 -8.67 -18.02 -25.13
N LYS A 118 -8.22 -18.32 -23.92
CA LYS A 118 -8.97 -19.20 -23.01
C LYS A 118 -10.25 -18.53 -22.50
N MET A 119 -10.25 -17.20 -22.37
CA MET A 119 -11.49 -16.48 -22.06
C MET A 119 -12.54 -16.68 -23.16
N ALA A 120 -12.15 -16.58 -24.44
CA ALA A 120 -13.07 -16.83 -25.55
C ALA A 120 -13.68 -18.25 -25.53
N ASP A 121 -12.90 -19.25 -25.11
CA ASP A 121 -13.40 -20.63 -24.96
C ASP A 121 -14.32 -20.79 -23.73
N ALA A 122 -14.20 -19.92 -22.73
CA ALA A 122 -14.91 -20.00 -21.45
C ALA A 122 -16.10 -19.04 -21.34
N THR A 123 -16.19 -18.01 -22.18
CA THR A 123 -17.34 -17.09 -22.22
C THR A 123 -18.40 -17.55 -23.20
N ASN A 124 -19.66 -17.21 -22.94
CA ASN A 124 -20.81 -17.50 -23.80
C ASN A 124 -21.13 -16.40 -24.82
N THR A 125 -20.27 -15.40 -25.00
CA THR A 125 -20.62 -14.16 -25.73
C THR A 125 -19.66 -13.76 -26.85
N HIS A 126 -18.34 -13.88 -26.67
CA HIS A 126 -17.36 -13.28 -27.58
C HIS A 126 -16.29 -14.28 -28.04
N THR A 127 -15.87 -14.14 -29.29
CA THR A 127 -14.74 -14.85 -29.87
C THR A 127 -13.41 -14.19 -29.48
N PHE A 128 -12.31 -14.92 -29.68
CA PHE A 128 -10.96 -14.40 -29.42
C PHE A 128 -10.65 -13.11 -30.19
N TRP A 129 -11.11 -13.00 -31.44
CA TRP A 129 -10.84 -11.86 -32.32
C TRP A 129 -11.62 -10.59 -31.91
N GLU A 130 -12.80 -10.76 -31.32
CA GLU A 130 -13.56 -9.65 -30.76
C GLU A 130 -12.91 -9.15 -29.48
N LEU A 131 -12.54 -10.06 -28.56
CA LEU A 131 -11.88 -9.69 -27.31
C LEU A 131 -10.53 -9.00 -27.52
N ILE A 132 -9.69 -9.51 -28.44
CA ILE A 132 -8.41 -8.85 -28.75
C ILE A 132 -8.61 -7.47 -29.37
N ARG A 133 -9.66 -7.27 -30.17
CA ARG A 133 -9.98 -5.96 -30.74
C ARG A 133 -10.36 -4.99 -29.64
N ILE A 134 -11.24 -5.39 -28.72
CA ILE A 134 -11.66 -4.55 -27.59
C ILE A 134 -10.44 -4.19 -26.73
N GLY A 135 -9.64 -5.19 -26.34
CA GLY A 135 -8.44 -4.96 -25.54
C GLY A 135 -7.47 -3.96 -26.19
N ARG A 136 -7.20 -4.09 -27.49
CA ARG A 136 -6.27 -3.20 -28.21
C ARG A 136 -6.76 -1.75 -28.33
N TRP A 137 -8.07 -1.53 -28.41
CA TRP A 137 -8.61 -0.19 -28.66
C TRP A 137 -9.04 0.55 -27.39
N HIS A 138 -9.28 -0.18 -26.29
CA HIS A 138 -9.87 0.40 -25.08
C HIS A 138 -9.05 0.17 -23.79
N VAL A 139 -8.16 -0.82 -23.75
CA VAL A 139 -7.47 -1.21 -22.51
C VAL A 139 -6.03 -0.73 -22.53
N GLU A 140 -5.77 0.28 -21.71
CA GLU A 140 -4.45 0.88 -21.49
C GLU A 140 -4.22 1.12 -20.00
N GLY A 141 -2.97 1.42 -19.62
CA GLY A 141 -2.59 1.62 -18.21
C GLY A 141 -3.41 2.72 -17.53
N GLU A 142 -3.52 3.87 -18.18
CA GLU A 142 -4.29 5.00 -17.63
C GLU A 142 -5.79 4.70 -17.50
N ALA A 143 -6.34 3.81 -18.35
CA ALA A 143 -7.73 3.38 -18.22
C ALA A 143 -7.95 2.56 -16.94
N TYR A 144 -7.00 1.69 -16.60
CA TYR A 144 -7.01 0.98 -15.31
C TYR A 144 -6.89 1.94 -14.13
N ASP A 145 -6.01 2.94 -14.20
CA ASP A 145 -5.82 3.90 -13.12
C ASP A 145 -7.10 4.72 -12.87
N ARG A 146 -7.77 5.17 -13.95
CA ARG A 146 -9.06 5.86 -13.86
C ARG A 146 -10.17 4.96 -13.31
N ALA A 147 -10.30 3.74 -13.83
CA ALA A 147 -11.29 2.78 -13.35
C ALA A 147 -11.08 2.44 -11.86
N LEU A 148 -9.82 2.28 -11.45
CA LEU A 148 -9.45 2.04 -10.06
C LEU A 148 -9.85 3.23 -9.18
N ALA A 149 -9.57 4.46 -9.61
CA ALA A 149 -9.95 5.66 -8.88
C ALA A 149 -11.48 5.73 -8.68
N MET A 150 -12.28 5.43 -9.70
CA MET A 150 -13.75 5.39 -9.60
C MET A 150 -14.24 4.37 -8.56
N VAL A 151 -13.67 3.16 -8.56
CA VAL A 151 -14.05 2.11 -7.60
C VAL A 151 -13.58 2.46 -6.18
N VAL A 152 -12.39 3.06 -6.02
CA VAL A 152 -11.86 3.49 -4.72
C VAL A 152 -12.68 4.63 -4.13
N GLU A 153 -13.09 5.60 -4.94
CA GLU A 153 -13.97 6.69 -4.51
C GLU A 153 -15.34 6.15 -4.07
N ALA A 154 -15.93 5.24 -4.86
CA ALA A 154 -17.18 4.59 -4.51
C ALA A 154 -17.06 3.77 -3.21
N GLN A 155 -15.95 3.05 -3.01
CA GLN A 155 -15.65 2.31 -1.77
C GLN A 155 -15.65 3.24 -0.55
N ALA A 156 -14.98 4.39 -0.65
CA ALA A 156 -14.90 5.36 0.44
C ALA A 156 -16.26 5.98 0.80
N ALA A 157 -17.19 6.02 -0.15
CA ALA A 157 -18.56 6.51 0.06
C ALA A 157 -19.47 5.52 0.81
N LEU A 158 -19.12 4.23 0.85
CA LEU A 158 -19.98 3.20 1.48
C LEU A 158 -20.03 3.36 3.02
N PRO A 159 -21.22 3.26 3.65
CA PRO A 159 -21.34 3.35 5.10
C PRO A 159 -20.50 2.32 5.87
N MET A 160 -20.37 1.11 5.33
CA MET A 160 -19.59 0.04 5.95
C MET A 160 -18.09 0.38 6.00
N ALA A 161 -17.57 1.10 4.99
CA ALA A 161 -16.15 1.47 4.93
C ALA A 161 -15.70 2.34 6.11
N ARG A 162 -16.62 3.14 6.67
CA ARG A 162 -16.36 4.06 7.79
C ARG A 162 -16.04 3.35 9.11
N PHE A 163 -16.40 2.07 9.26
CA PHE A 163 -16.03 1.30 10.45
C PHE A 163 -14.53 0.95 10.48
N TRP A 164 -13.83 0.94 9.34
CA TRP A 164 -12.44 0.50 9.26
C TRP A 164 -11.42 1.63 9.31
N GLY A 165 -11.84 2.83 8.91
CA GLY A 165 -10.98 4.00 8.82
C GLY A 165 -11.64 5.16 8.08
N MET A 166 -10.93 6.28 8.05
CA MET A 166 -11.37 7.53 7.43
C MET A 166 -10.83 7.71 6.01
N GLY A 167 -10.11 6.73 5.45
CA GLY A 167 -9.41 6.87 4.18
C GLY A 167 -8.15 7.73 4.28
N THR A 168 -7.63 7.93 5.50
CA THR A 168 -6.48 8.82 5.77
C THR A 168 -5.22 8.08 6.16
N SER A 169 -5.28 6.76 6.31
CA SER A 169 -4.10 5.94 6.50
C SER A 169 -4.06 4.79 5.51
N ALA A 170 -2.85 4.31 5.21
CA ALA A 170 -2.65 3.24 4.24
C ALA A 170 -1.43 2.40 4.60
N SER A 171 -1.37 1.18 4.06
CA SER A 171 -0.18 0.34 4.10
C SER A 171 0.30 0.05 2.69
N SER A 172 1.60 -0.23 2.57
CA SER A 172 2.19 -0.65 1.31
C SER A 172 3.11 -1.85 1.51
N ASP A 173 2.98 -2.81 0.60
CA ASP A 173 3.77 -4.03 0.62
C ASP A 173 3.91 -4.64 -0.78
N GLY A 174 5.02 -5.36 -0.97
CA GLY A 174 5.39 -5.97 -2.23
C GLY A 174 5.09 -7.46 -2.30
N GLN A 175 4.26 -7.86 -3.25
CA GLN A 175 4.00 -9.26 -3.55
C GLN A 175 4.87 -9.75 -4.70
N PHE A 176 5.63 -10.82 -4.49
CA PHE A 176 6.44 -11.44 -5.53
C PHE A 176 5.59 -12.38 -6.41
N PHE A 177 5.75 -12.25 -7.72
CA PHE A 177 5.15 -13.10 -8.73
C PHE A 177 6.26 -13.72 -9.58
N VAL A 178 6.19 -15.04 -9.75
CA VAL A 178 7.12 -15.79 -10.60
C VAL A 178 6.91 -15.39 -12.06
N ALA A 179 8.01 -15.16 -12.77
CA ALA A 179 8.01 -14.95 -14.21
C ALA A 179 8.61 -16.16 -14.94
N THR A 180 8.20 -16.42 -16.17
CA THR A 180 8.76 -17.51 -16.99
C THR A 180 10.24 -17.30 -17.31
N GLU A 181 11.01 -18.40 -17.34
CA GLU A 181 12.47 -18.45 -17.58
C GLU A 181 12.94 -17.94 -18.96
N GLN A 182 12.05 -17.48 -19.85
CA GLN A 182 12.41 -16.99 -21.17
C GLN A 182 11.76 -15.63 -21.45
N GLY A 183 12.46 -14.54 -21.12
CA GLY A 183 12.07 -13.15 -21.37
C GLY A 183 13.01 -12.12 -20.72
N GLU A 184 12.72 -10.82 -20.86
CA GLU A 184 13.48 -9.71 -20.21
C GLU A 184 13.56 -9.84 -18.68
N ALA A 185 12.68 -10.65 -18.07
CA ALA A 185 12.66 -10.98 -16.65
C ALA A 185 13.89 -11.79 -16.17
N MET A 186 14.74 -12.30 -17.07
CA MET A 186 15.94 -13.08 -16.72
C MET A 186 16.98 -12.31 -15.88
N ASN A 187 16.90 -10.97 -15.84
CA ASN A 187 17.76 -10.14 -14.99
C ASN A 187 17.18 -9.88 -13.57
N LEU A 188 16.11 -10.56 -13.17
CA LEU A 188 15.36 -10.32 -11.94
C LEU A 188 15.48 -11.45 -10.91
N VAL A 189 16.68 -12.02 -10.76
CA VAL A 189 16.94 -13.01 -9.70
C VAL A 189 17.14 -12.30 -8.37
N ASN A 190 16.30 -12.57 -7.37
CA ASN A 190 16.43 -12.03 -6.02
C ASN A 190 16.69 -13.15 -5.00
N ALA A 191 17.87 -13.16 -4.38
CA ALA A 191 18.28 -14.13 -3.35
C ALA A 191 17.28 -14.28 -2.18
N LYS A 192 16.44 -13.26 -1.87
CA LYS A 192 15.37 -13.33 -0.86
C LYS A 192 14.24 -14.30 -1.26
N TYR A 193 13.98 -14.46 -2.56
CA TYR A 193 12.91 -15.31 -3.11
C TYR A 193 13.47 -16.52 -3.89
N GLY A 194 14.79 -16.77 -3.79
CA GLY A 194 15.48 -17.85 -4.50
C GLY A 194 16.02 -17.45 -5.88
N ASN A 195 16.43 -18.44 -6.67
CA ASN A 195 16.97 -18.22 -8.01
C ASN A 195 15.91 -18.05 -9.11
N THR A 196 14.63 -18.05 -8.73
CA THR A 196 13.51 -17.95 -9.67
C THR A 196 13.32 -16.49 -10.11
N PRO A 197 13.41 -16.18 -11.42
CA PRO A 197 13.10 -14.86 -11.93
C PRO A 197 11.66 -14.46 -11.61
N GLY A 198 11.44 -13.18 -11.34
CA GLY A 198 10.09 -12.68 -11.09
C GLY A 198 10.02 -11.18 -10.98
N LEU A 199 8.81 -10.70 -10.79
CA LEU A 199 8.51 -9.29 -10.58
C LEU A 199 7.83 -9.11 -9.24
N LYS A 200 7.89 -7.89 -8.70
CA LYS A 200 7.19 -7.55 -7.47
C LYS A 200 6.10 -6.54 -7.79
N ALA A 201 4.86 -6.87 -7.45
CA ALA A 201 3.77 -5.89 -7.45
C ALA A 201 3.76 -5.19 -6.11
N TYR A 202 4.21 -3.94 -6.08
CA TYR A 202 4.13 -3.09 -4.90
C TYR A 202 2.75 -2.46 -4.86
N SER A 203 1.98 -2.71 -3.81
CA SER A 203 0.58 -2.26 -3.73
C SER A 203 0.36 -1.38 -2.51
N HIS A 204 -0.47 -0.35 -2.66
CA HIS A 204 -0.94 0.48 -1.56
C HIS A 204 -2.41 0.21 -1.28
N VAL A 205 -2.73 -0.01 0.00
CA VAL A 205 -4.07 -0.36 0.46
C VAL A 205 -4.47 0.62 1.54
N SER A 206 -5.62 1.27 1.36
CA SER A 206 -6.17 2.20 2.35
C SER A 206 -6.65 1.47 3.61
N ASP A 207 -6.82 2.21 4.70
CA ASP A 207 -7.47 1.71 5.92
C ASP A 207 -8.94 1.31 5.70
N GLN A 208 -9.54 1.69 4.57
CA GLN A 208 -10.86 1.24 4.10
C GLN A 208 -10.79 0.03 3.14
N TYR A 209 -9.68 -0.70 3.14
CA TYR A 209 -9.38 -1.89 2.32
C TYR A 209 -9.23 -1.65 0.81
N ALA A 210 -9.57 -0.48 0.28
CA ALA A 210 -9.43 -0.17 -1.14
C ALA A 210 -7.94 -0.15 -1.56
N PRO A 211 -7.50 -0.98 -2.53
CA PRO A 211 -6.18 -0.87 -3.10
C PRO A 211 -6.16 0.26 -4.14
N PHE A 212 -5.42 1.34 -3.88
CA PHE A 212 -5.51 2.56 -4.70
C PHE A 212 -4.32 2.80 -5.62
N ALA A 213 -3.22 2.05 -5.44
CA ALA A 213 -2.07 2.13 -6.32
C ALA A 213 -1.36 0.78 -6.40
N THR A 214 -0.86 0.44 -7.57
CA THR A 214 0.06 -0.69 -7.73
C THR A 214 1.15 -0.36 -8.74
N GLN A 215 2.38 -0.79 -8.48
CA GLN A 215 3.50 -0.65 -9.39
C GLN A 215 4.22 -1.99 -9.57
N VAL A 216 4.62 -2.27 -10.81
CA VAL A 216 5.54 -3.37 -11.10
C VAL A 216 6.96 -2.89 -10.87
N ILE A 217 7.65 -3.50 -9.91
CA ILE A 217 9.04 -3.20 -9.61
C ILE A 217 9.92 -4.43 -9.81
N PRO A 218 11.19 -4.25 -10.21
CA PRO A 218 12.16 -5.34 -10.26
C PRO A 218 12.21 -6.09 -8.93
N ALA A 219 12.29 -7.43 -8.96
CA ALA A 219 12.34 -8.20 -7.72
C ALA A 219 13.50 -7.77 -6.80
N THR A 220 14.64 -7.41 -7.38
CA THR A 220 15.85 -6.94 -6.67
C THR A 220 15.77 -5.49 -6.18
N ALA A 221 14.80 -4.70 -6.65
CA ALA A 221 14.69 -3.31 -6.25
C ALA A 221 14.23 -3.18 -4.79
N SER A 222 14.79 -2.19 -4.09
CA SER A 222 14.27 -1.73 -2.81
C SER A 222 12.87 -1.16 -3.01
N GLU A 223 11.94 -1.52 -2.12
CA GLU A 223 10.56 -1.03 -2.13
C GLU A 223 10.45 0.41 -1.63
N ALA A 224 11.39 0.83 -0.77
CA ALA A 224 11.32 2.10 -0.06
C ALA A 224 11.08 3.33 -0.96
N PRO A 225 11.74 3.48 -2.13
CA PRO A 225 11.51 4.62 -3.01
C PRO A 225 10.10 4.69 -3.61
N TYR A 226 9.40 3.55 -3.73
CA TYR A 226 8.11 3.45 -4.42
C TYR A 226 6.90 3.78 -3.53
N ILE A 227 7.11 3.96 -2.22
CA ILE A 227 6.07 4.40 -1.30
C ILE A 227 5.47 5.73 -1.75
N LEU A 228 6.33 6.69 -2.09
CA LEU A 228 5.89 8.01 -2.50
C LEU A 228 5.22 8.01 -3.88
N ASP A 229 5.55 7.06 -4.75
CA ASP A 229 4.86 6.93 -6.05
C ASP A 229 3.37 6.65 -5.81
N GLY A 230 3.04 5.70 -4.93
CA GLY A 230 1.66 5.41 -4.58
C GLY A 230 0.95 6.56 -3.86
N LEU A 231 1.67 7.33 -3.04
CA LEU A 231 1.08 8.44 -2.28
C LEU A 231 0.85 9.72 -3.11
N LEU A 232 1.64 9.97 -4.16
CA LEU A 232 1.63 11.28 -4.83
C LEU A 232 1.10 11.24 -6.26
N MET A 233 1.14 10.08 -6.92
CA MET A 233 0.80 9.96 -8.35
C MET A 233 -0.68 9.64 -8.62
N ASN A 234 -1.53 9.66 -7.60
CA ASN A 234 -2.98 9.53 -7.73
C ASN A 234 -3.67 10.31 -6.60
N ASP A 235 -4.96 10.61 -6.78
CA ASP A 235 -5.72 11.42 -5.83
C ASP A 235 -5.93 10.70 -4.49
N ALA A 236 -6.27 9.42 -4.50
CA ALA A 236 -6.49 8.65 -3.27
C ALA A 236 -5.25 8.68 -2.35
N GLY A 237 -4.06 8.49 -2.91
CA GLY A 237 -2.79 8.58 -2.20
C GLY A 237 -2.53 9.95 -1.58
N ARG A 238 -2.93 11.05 -2.25
CA ARG A 238 -2.75 12.42 -1.75
C ARG A 238 -3.59 12.73 -0.52
N HIS A 239 -4.66 11.97 -0.27
CA HIS A 239 -5.48 12.08 0.93
C HIS A 239 -4.88 11.35 2.15
N ILE A 240 -3.94 10.43 1.93
CA ILE A 240 -3.28 9.70 3.00
C ILE A 240 -2.42 10.66 3.84
N ARG A 241 -2.52 10.50 5.15
CA ARG A 241 -1.76 11.23 6.17
C ARG A 241 -0.74 10.34 6.86
N GLU A 242 -1.05 9.06 7.03
CA GLU A 242 -0.19 8.09 7.70
C GLU A 242 0.04 6.85 6.83
N GLN A 243 1.30 6.48 6.62
CA GLN A 243 1.69 5.37 5.75
C GLN A 243 2.48 4.31 6.52
N PHE A 244 2.01 3.06 6.45
CA PHE A 244 2.65 1.90 7.05
C PHE A 244 3.40 1.07 5.99
N THR A 245 4.51 0.45 6.36
CA THR A 245 5.26 -0.49 5.50
C THR A 245 5.99 -1.52 6.36
N ASP A 246 6.31 -2.69 5.81
CA ASP A 246 7.21 -3.63 6.48
C ASP A 246 8.68 -3.16 6.41
N THR A 247 9.57 -3.84 7.14
CA THR A 247 10.97 -3.46 7.35
C THR A 247 11.76 -3.22 6.05
N GLY A 248 11.39 -3.87 4.95
CA GLY A 248 12.03 -3.69 3.63
C GLY A 248 11.78 -2.32 2.97
N GLY A 249 10.82 -1.55 3.48
CA GLY A 249 10.31 -0.33 2.86
C GLY A 249 10.86 0.99 3.39
N PHE A 250 11.91 1.03 4.24
CA PHE A 250 12.42 2.32 4.73
C PHE A 250 13.90 2.57 4.48
N THR A 251 14.21 3.84 4.24
CA THR A 251 15.57 4.41 4.24
C THR A 251 15.52 5.79 4.88
N ASP A 252 16.67 6.33 5.30
CA ASP A 252 16.74 7.72 5.81
C ASP A 252 16.17 8.72 4.75
N HIS A 253 16.47 8.54 3.46
CA HIS A 253 15.96 9.43 2.39
C HIS A 253 14.43 9.40 2.29
N VAL A 254 13.80 8.23 2.50
CA VAL A 254 12.34 8.10 2.48
C VAL A 254 11.72 8.74 3.72
N PHE A 255 12.33 8.58 4.90
CA PHE A 255 11.91 9.30 6.11
C PHE A 255 11.93 10.82 5.89
N ALA A 256 13.02 11.34 5.32
CA ALA A 256 13.13 12.76 5.00
C ALA A 256 12.05 13.21 4.01
N ALA A 257 11.92 12.51 2.88
CA ALA A 257 10.97 12.88 1.85
C ALA A 257 9.51 12.84 2.36
N CYS A 258 9.11 11.79 3.08
CA CYS A 258 7.79 11.72 3.71
C CYS A 258 7.55 12.89 4.67
N ALA A 259 8.50 13.17 5.57
CA ALA A 259 8.35 14.25 6.54
C ALA A 259 8.28 15.64 5.90
N ILE A 260 9.09 15.88 4.86
CA ILE A 260 9.08 17.16 4.12
C ILE A 260 7.76 17.35 3.38
N LEU A 261 7.22 16.28 2.79
CA LEU A 261 5.97 16.26 2.03
C LEU A 261 4.72 16.19 2.93
N GLY A 262 4.90 16.05 4.25
CA GLY A 262 3.81 16.10 5.23
C GLY A 262 3.13 14.75 5.51
N TYR A 263 3.74 13.63 5.14
CA TYR A 263 3.26 12.29 5.46
C TYR A 263 3.88 11.78 6.77
N ARG A 264 3.05 11.24 7.65
CA ARG A 264 3.50 10.48 8.83
C ARG A 264 3.90 9.09 8.37
N PHE A 265 5.20 8.85 8.28
CA PHE A 265 5.73 7.55 7.87
C PHE A 265 5.98 6.65 9.07
N ALA A 266 5.32 5.49 9.08
CA ALA A 266 5.33 4.54 10.19
C ALA A 266 5.74 3.12 9.75
N PRO A 267 7.02 2.91 9.40
CA PRO A 267 7.51 1.58 9.04
C PRO A 267 7.63 0.66 10.26
N ARG A 268 7.29 -0.62 10.10
CA ARG A 268 7.60 -1.65 11.08
C ARG A 268 9.08 -2.01 10.99
N ILE A 269 9.86 -1.67 12.01
CA ILE A 269 11.31 -1.92 12.06
C ILE A 269 11.57 -3.20 12.87
N ARG A 270 11.80 -4.34 12.20
CA ARG A 270 12.03 -5.63 12.85
C ARG A 270 13.32 -5.68 13.69
N ASP A 271 14.38 -5.03 13.21
CA ASP A 271 15.69 -5.01 13.85
C ASP A 271 15.94 -3.72 14.64
N LEU A 272 14.88 -3.15 15.24
CA LEU A 272 14.92 -1.88 15.98
C LEU A 272 16.05 -1.83 17.03
N PRO A 273 16.33 -2.89 17.81
CA PRO A 273 17.45 -2.89 18.77
C PRO A 273 18.83 -2.61 18.17
N SER A 274 19.03 -2.94 16.88
CA SER A 274 20.28 -2.72 16.17
C SER A 274 20.40 -1.30 15.58
N LYS A 275 19.28 -0.56 15.51
CA LYS A 275 19.25 0.76 14.90
C LYS A 275 19.73 1.82 15.89
N ARG A 276 20.60 2.70 15.40
CA ARG A 276 21.12 3.82 16.19
C ARG A 276 20.23 5.06 16.07
N LEU A 277 20.14 5.77 17.19
CA LEU A 277 19.54 7.10 17.32
C LEU A 277 20.57 8.18 16.95
N TYR A 278 20.11 9.36 16.56
CA TYR A 278 20.96 10.52 16.29
C TYR A 278 20.54 11.68 17.19
N ALA A 279 21.47 12.59 17.49
CA ALA A 279 21.20 13.76 18.32
C ALA A 279 21.92 15.00 17.78
N PHE A 280 21.37 16.18 18.02
CA PHE A 280 22.07 17.44 17.74
C PHE A 280 23.21 17.69 18.73
N ASN A 281 23.03 17.26 19.98
CA ASN A 281 24.06 17.27 21.02
C ASN A 281 24.15 15.90 21.74
N PRO A 282 24.96 14.96 21.24
CA PRO A 282 25.08 13.62 21.83
C PRO A 282 25.49 13.60 23.31
N SER A 283 26.28 14.55 23.79
CA SER A 283 26.72 14.59 25.20
C SER A 283 25.59 15.01 26.15
N ALA A 284 24.62 15.79 25.65
CA ALA A 284 23.43 16.19 26.41
C ALA A 284 22.35 15.10 26.50
N ALA A 285 22.47 14.01 25.72
CA ALA A 285 21.57 12.87 25.83
C ALA A 285 21.70 12.20 27.22
N PRO A 286 20.60 11.65 27.79
CA PRO A 286 20.65 10.92 29.06
C PRO A 286 21.73 9.84 29.06
N ALA A 287 22.51 9.75 30.14
CA ALA A 287 23.73 8.93 30.20
C ALA A 287 23.50 7.46 29.81
N HIS A 288 22.40 6.85 30.27
CA HIS A 288 22.03 5.46 29.99
C HIS A 288 21.51 5.24 28.56
N LEU A 289 21.19 6.30 27.81
CA LEU A 289 20.83 6.22 26.39
C LEU A 289 22.01 6.49 25.45
N ARG A 290 23.14 7.00 25.94
CA ARG A 290 24.28 7.41 25.09
C ARG A 290 24.80 6.28 24.21
N ALA A 291 24.78 5.04 24.69
CA ALA A 291 25.16 3.87 23.90
C ALA A 291 24.25 3.64 22.67
N LEU A 292 23.00 4.09 22.70
CA LEU A 292 22.07 4.02 21.56
C LEU A 292 22.29 5.14 20.54
N ILE A 293 23.00 6.22 20.92
CA ILE A 293 23.31 7.34 20.01
C ILE A 293 24.48 6.94 19.10
N GLY A 294 24.21 6.83 17.81
CA GLY A 294 25.20 6.47 16.79
C GLY A 294 25.94 7.65 16.18
N GLY A 295 25.51 8.89 16.43
CA GLY A 295 26.20 10.05 15.89
C GLY A 295 25.51 11.40 16.11
N LYS A 296 26.23 12.44 15.72
CA LYS A 296 25.77 13.84 15.71
C LYS A 296 25.13 14.16 14.36
N VAL A 297 23.98 14.85 14.38
CA VAL A 297 23.35 15.38 13.16
C VAL A 297 24.21 16.50 12.57
N ASN A 298 24.50 16.45 11.27
CA ASN A 298 25.29 17.49 10.60
C ASN A 298 24.39 18.67 10.16
N GLN A 299 24.20 19.64 11.05
CA GLN A 299 23.36 20.82 10.83
C GLN A 299 23.81 21.65 9.63
N ALA A 300 25.11 21.94 9.53
CA ALA A 300 25.68 22.74 8.43
C ALA A 300 25.46 22.10 7.05
N MET A 301 25.40 20.75 6.98
CA MET A 301 25.05 20.04 5.74
C MET A 301 23.59 20.29 5.34
N ILE A 302 22.67 20.27 6.31
CA ILE A 302 21.24 20.53 6.09
C ILE A 302 21.04 21.99 5.66
N GLU A 303 21.62 22.95 6.37
CA GLU A 303 21.48 24.39 6.08
C GLU A 303 21.95 24.73 4.67
N ARG A 304 23.16 24.28 4.31
CA ARG A 304 23.78 24.58 3.01
C ARG A 304 22.98 24.03 1.82
N ASN A 305 22.30 22.90 2.01
CA ASN A 305 21.55 22.22 0.95
C ASN A 305 20.02 22.42 1.06
N TRP A 306 19.54 23.22 2.00
CA TRP A 306 18.11 23.41 2.24
C TRP A 306 17.33 23.87 1.00
N PRO A 307 17.81 24.84 0.20
CA PRO A 307 17.12 25.26 -1.02
C PRO A 307 16.92 24.11 -2.02
N ASP A 308 17.90 23.21 -2.12
CA ASP A 308 17.86 22.07 -3.03
C ASP A 308 16.98 20.94 -2.50
N ILE A 309 16.95 20.73 -1.18
CA ILE A 309 15.99 19.83 -0.52
C ILE A 309 14.56 20.29 -0.81
N LEU A 310 14.27 21.60 -0.64
CA LEU A 310 12.96 22.17 -0.94
C LEU A 310 12.64 22.06 -2.44
N ARG A 311 13.61 22.26 -3.33
CA ARG A 311 13.41 22.10 -4.77
C ARG A 311 13.03 20.66 -5.14
N ILE A 312 13.72 19.67 -4.57
CA ILE A 312 13.36 18.25 -4.77
C ILE A 312 11.95 17.97 -4.26
N ALA A 313 11.61 18.45 -3.07
CA ALA A 313 10.28 18.26 -2.52
C ALA A 313 9.20 18.92 -3.38
N ALA A 314 9.46 20.13 -3.90
CA ALA A 314 8.55 20.81 -4.81
C ALA A 314 8.37 20.04 -6.12
N THR A 315 9.45 19.52 -6.73
CA THR A 315 9.37 18.68 -7.93
C THR A 315 8.55 17.41 -7.68
N ILE A 316 8.77 16.76 -6.53
CA ILE A 316 8.01 15.58 -6.12
C ILE A 316 6.53 15.92 -5.92
N ALA A 317 6.23 17.00 -5.21
CA ALA A 317 4.86 17.44 -4.94
C ALA A 317 4.12 17.90 -6.21
N ALA A 318 4.84 18.48 -7.17
CA ALA A 318 4.30 18.89 -8.47
C ALA A 318 3.96 17.72 -9.40
N GLY A 319 4.39 16.49 -9.08
CA GLY A 319 4.08 15.31 -9.88
C GLY A 319 4.82 15.22 -11.22
N THR A 320 5.79 16.09 -11.49
CA THR A 320 6.50 16.14 -12.79
C THR A 320 7.33 14.88 -13.06
N VAL A 321 7.84 14.23 -12.01
CA VAL A 321 8.66 13.02 -12.07
C VAL A 321 8.27 12.08 -10.94
N ALA A 322 8.25 10.78 -11.20
CA ALA A 322 8.05 9.75 -10.19
C ALA A 322 9.05 9.89 -9.01
N PRO A 323 8.58 10.01 -7.75
CA PRO A 323 9.44 10.11 -6.57
C PRO A 323 10.51 9.03 -6.52
N SER A 324 10.17 7.80 -6.91
CA SER A 324 11.10 6.67 -6.91
C SER A 324 12.26 6.88 -7.88
N GLN A 325 12.05 7.56 -9.01
CA GLN A 325 13.14 7.87 -9.95
C GLN A 325 14.15 8.84 -9.31
N ILE A 326 13.65 9.89 -8.65
CA ILE A 326 14.49 10.87 -7.94
C ILE A 326 15.24 10.19 -6.80
N LEU A 327 14.53 9.46 -5.93
CA LEU A 327 15.12 8.80 -4.77
C LEU A 327 16.14 7.73 -5.16
N ARG A 328 15.88 6.93 -6.21
CA ARG A 328 16.86 5.97 -6.72
C ARG A 328 18.12 6.66 -7.26
N LYS A 329 17.97 7.81 -7.94
CA LYS A 329 19.11 8.58 -8.46
C LYS A 329 19.95 9.21 -7.35
N LEU A 330 19.31 9.68 -6.28
CA LEU A 330 20.03 10.15 -5.08
C LEU A 330 20.75 8.98 -4.38
N ALA A 331 20.09 7.82 -4.30
CA ALA A 331 20.64 6.63 -3.65
C ALA A 331 21.77 5.96 -4.43
N SER A 332 21.95 6.24 -5.72
CA SER A 332 22.99 5.59 -6.54
C SER A 332 24.40 6.15 -6.30
N TYR A 333 24.52 7.40 -5.80
CA TYR A 333 25.81 8.04 -5.51
C TYR A 333 25.86 8.69 -4.11
N PRO A 334 25.55 7.95 -3.04
CA PRO A 334 25.20 8.54 -1.74
C PRO A 334 26.37 9.19 -1.00
N ARG A 335 27.63 8.88 -1.38
CA ARG A 335 28.84 9.50 -0.80
C ARG A 335 29.44 10.62 -1.65
N GLN A 336 28.98 10.76 -2.88
CA GLN A 336 29.48 11.74 -3.85
C GLN A 336 28.46 12.85 -4.13
N ASN A 337 27.20 12.63 -3.74
CA ASN A 337 26.12 13.59 -3.87
C ASN A 337 25.86 14.26 -2.51
N GLU A 338 26.18 15.54 -2.44
CA GLU A 338 26.01 16.34 -1.23
C GLU A 338 24.54 16.47 -0.81
N LEU A 339 23.64 16.67 -1.78
CA LEU A 339 22.20 16.74 -1.54
C LEU A 339 21.63 15.42 -1.02
N ALA A 340 22.10 14.27 -1.53
CA ALA A 340 21.73 12.97 -0.97
C ALA A 340 22.20 12.83 0.49
N THR A 341 23.40 13.31 0.79
CA THR A 341 23.92 13.33 2.18
C THR A 341 23.09 14.24 3.08
N ALA A 342 22.72 15.43 2.61
CA ALA A 342 21.87 16.36 3.35
C ALA A 342 20.48 15.78 3.61
N LEU A 343 19.84 15.20 2.59
CA LEU A 343 18.53 14.54 2.73
C LEU A 343 18.61 13.36 3.72
N ARG A 344 19.73 12.63 3.73
CA ARG A 344 19.96 11.58 4.72
C ARG A 344 20.06 12.11 6.15
N GLU A 345 20.70 13.26 6.38
CA GLU A 345 20.77 13.88 7.71
C GLU A 345 19.37 14.28 8.21
N VAL A 346 18.53 14.88 7.35
CA VAL A 346 17.11 15.11 7.65
C VAL A 346 16.42 13.80 8.01
N GLY A 347 16.67 12.75 7.23
CA GLY A 347 16.10 11.42 7.42
C GLY A 347 16.46 10.79 8.75
N ARG A 348 17.69 10.98 9.22
CA ARG A 348 18.16 10.49 10.53
C ARG A 348 17.44 11.17 11.68
N VAL A 349 17.16 12.47 11.57
CA VAL A 349 16.38 13.21 12.57
C VAL A 349 14.97 12.64 12.67
N GLU A 350 14.27 12.57 11.53
CA GLU A 350 12.88 12.10 11.46
C GLU A 350 12.76 10.63 11.87
N ARG A 351 13.69 9.78 11.42
CA ARG A 351 13.75 8.37 11.85
C ARG A 351 13.99 8.26 13.35
N THR A 352 14.85 9.09 13.93
CA THR A 352 15.11 9.04 15.39
C THR A 352 13.86 9.43 16.17
N LEU A 353 13.17 10.50 15.76
CA LEU A 353 11.90 10.90 16.37
C LEU A 353 10.87 9.76 16.28
N PHE A 354 10.69 9.20 15.08
CA PHE A 354 9.80 8.06 14.88
C PHE A 354 10.17 6.86 15.75
N MET A 355 11.45 6.49 15.85
CA MET A 355 11.88 5.37 16.68
C MET A 355 11.56 5.60 18.16
N ILE A 356 11.75 6.82 18.67
CA ILE A 356 11.39 7.14 20.05
C ILE A 356 9.88 7.04 20.25
N ASP A 357 9.09 7.58 19.31
CA ASP A 357 7.63 7.46 19.33
C ASP A 357 7.20 5.99 19.31
N TRP A 358 7.78 5.18 18.43
CA TRP A 358 7.53 3.75 18.35
C TRP A 358 7.83 3.03 19.66
N ILE A 359 8.94 3.35 20.32
CA ILE A 359 9.32 2.73 21.62
C ILE A 359 8.33 3.11 22.72
N LEU A 360 7.82 4.35 22.72
CA LEU A 360 7.01 4.89 23.81
C LEU A 360 5.50 4.73 23.61
N ASP A 361 5.04 4.46 22.39
CA ASP A 361 3.62 4.45 22.03
C ASP A 361 3.19 3.06 21.52
N ALA A 362 2.59 2.27 22.40
CA ALA A 362 2.03 0.96 22.05
C ALA A 362 0.84 1.05 21.07
N GLU A 363 0.08 2.15 21.08
CA GLU A 363 -1.03 2.35 20.14
C GLU A 363 -0.52 2.58 18.72
N LEU A 364 0.59 3.32 18.54
CA LEU A 364 1.26 3.42 17.24
C LEU A 364 1.65 2.05 16.70
N GLN A 365 2.23 1.19 17.54
CA GLN A 365 2.61 -0.16 17.13
C GLN A 365 1.40 -1.01 16.73
N ARG A 366 0.30 -0.96 17.52
CA ARG A 366 -0.95 -1.67 17.22
C ARG A 366 -1.57 -1.20 15.91
N ARG A 367 -1.71 0.12 15.72
CA ARG A 367 -2.26 0.70 14.48
C ARG A 367 -1.44 0.30 13.25
N ALA A 368 -0.11 0.34 13.34
CA ALA A 368 0.76 -0.10 12.25
C ALA A 368 0.60 -1.60 11.96
N GLN A 369 0.47 -2.45 12.99
CA GLN A 369 0.25 -3.88 12.81
C GLN A 369 -1.11 -4.16 12.15
N ILE A 370 -2.18 -3.47 12.54
CA ILE A 370 -3.50 -3.57 11.92
C ILE A 370 -3.41 -3.17 10.44
N GLY A 371 -2.78 -2.04 10.13
CA GLY A 371 -2.59 -1.58 8.74
C GLY A 371 -1.83 -2.59 7.88
N LEU A 372 -0.76 -3.20 8.41
CA LEU A 372 0.01 -4.22 7.70
C LEU A 372 -0.76 -5.53 7.52
N ASN A 373 -1.52 -5.97 8.52
CA ASN A 373 -2.38 -7.16 8.41
C ASN A 373 -3.42 -7.02 7.27
N LYS A 374 -3.97 -5.82 7.05
CA LYS A 374 -4.86 -5.55 5.91
C LYS A 374 -4.16 -5.79 4.57
N GLY A 375 -2.90 -5.37 4.44
CA GLY A 375 -2.07 -5.62 3.26
C GLY A 375 -1.79 -7.11 3.02
N GLU A 376 -1.45 -7.86 4.08
CA GLU A 376 -1.24 -9.32 4.00
C GLU A 376 -2.51 -10.08 3.57
N ALA A 377 -3.67 -9.70 4.13
CA ALA A 377 -4.96 -10.28 3.76
C ALA A 377 -5.33 -9.94 2.31
N HIS A 378 -5.03 -8.72 1.85
CA HIS A 378 -5.22 -8.32 0.47
C HIS A 378 -4.35 -9.14 -0.51
N HIS A 379 -3.11 -9.49 -0.13
CA HIS A 379 -2.29 -10.42 -0.93
C HIS A 379 -2.90 -11.82 -1.04
N ALA A 380 -3.62 -12.28 -0.01
CA ALA A 380 -4.33 -13.56 -0.05
C ALA A 380 -5.47 -13.52 -1.08
N LEU A 381 -6.26 -12.44 -1.11
CA LEU A 381 -7.28 -12.22 -2.14
C LEU A 381 -6.66 -12.17 -3.55
N LYS A 382 -5.56 -11.43 -3.74
CA LYS A 382 -4.84 -11.39 -5.02
C LYS A 382 -4.38 -12.76 -5.50
N ARG A 383 -3.90 -13.63 -4.59
CA ARG A 383 -3.55 -15.02 -4.92
C ARG A 383 -4.78 -15.83 -5.34
N ALA A 384 -5.90 -15.66 -4.66
CA ALA A 384 -7.15 -16.34 -5.01
C ALA A 384 -7.67 -15.89 -6.38
N ILE A 385 -7.52 -14.61 -6.74
CA ILE A 385 -7.90 -14.07 -8.05
C ILE A 385 -6.95 -14.57 -9.15
N SER A 386 -5.64 -14.48 -8.95
CA SER A 386 -4.62 -14.82 -9.95
C SER A 386 -4.18 -16.29 -9.88
N PHE A 387 -5.12 -17.23 -9.83
CA PHE A 387 -4.83 -18.66 -9.69
C PHE A 387 -4.43 -19.33 -11.02
N HIS A 388 -4.84 -18.79 -12.17
CA HIS A 388 -4.45 -19.35 -13.47
C HIS A 388 -2.94 -19.22 -13.70
N ARG A 389 -2.41 -20.14 -14.51
CA ARG A 389 -0.96 -20.27 -14.76
C ARG A 389 -0.14 -20.45 -13.47
N ARG A 390 -0.75 -21.01 -12.41
CA ARG A 390 -0.14 -21.14 -11.08
C ARG A 390 0.29 -19.79 -10.48
N GLY A 391 -0.35 -18.69 -10.89
CA GLY A 391 0.04 -17.33 -10.52
C GLY A 391 1.29 -16.80 -11.22
N GLU A 392 1.84 -17.52 -12.20
CA GLU A 392 2.98 -17.05 -12.99
C GLU A 392 2.56 -15.96 -13.97
N ILE A 393 3.33 -14.87 -14.01
CA ILE A 393 3.20 -13.83 -15.02
C ILE A 393 4.06 -14.23 -16.22
N ARG A 394 3.40 -14.60 -17.32
CA ARG A 394 4.07 -15.14 -18.53
C ARG A 394 4.33 -14.09 -19.61
N ASP A 395 3.89 -12.85 -19.41
CA ASP A 395 4.10 -11.77 -20.38
C ASP A 395 5.56 -11.38 -20.44
N ARG A 396 6.03 -11.21 -21.67
CA ARG A 396 7.44 -10.89 -21.95
C ARG A 396 7.71 -9.39 -21.91
N SER A 397 6.73 -8.55 -22.22
CA SER A 397 6.86 -7.09 -22.19
C SER A 397 6.52 -6.53 -20.82
N ALA A 398 7.23 -5.48 -20.42
CA ALA A 398 6.92 -4.72 -19.20
C ALA A 398 5.48 -4.18 -19.20
N GLU A 399 4.98 -3.75 -20.36
CA GLU A 399 3.61 -3.28 -20.54
C GLU A 399 2.57 -4.39 -20.28
N GLY A 400 2.77 -5.59 -20.83
CA GLY A 400 1.86 -6.72 -20.59
C GLY A 400 1.86 -7.17 -19.13
N GLN A 401 3.03 -7.15 -18.48
CA GLN A 401 3.14 -7.40 -17.04
C GLN A 401 2.41 -6.33 -16.22
N HIS A 402 2.53 -5.05 -16.60
CA HIS A 402 1.82 -3.95 -15.98
C HIS A 402 0.31 -4.11 -16.08
N TYR A 403 -0.23 -4.39 -17.27
CA TYR A 403 -1.69 -4.59 -17.47
C TYR A 403 -2.24 -5.76 -16.69
N ARG A 404 -1.48 -6.85 -16.56
CA ARG A 404 -1.90 -7.99 -15.75
C ARG A 404 -1.99 -7.63 -14.27
N ILE A 405 -0.99 -6.93 -13.75
CA ILE A 405 -0.97 -6.50 -12.34
C ILE A 405 -2.05 -5.43 -12.07
N ALA A 406 -2.23 -4.48 -12.99
CA ALA A 406 -3.27 -3.45 -12.90
C ALA A 406 -4.68 -4.07 -12.96
N GLY A 407 -4.93 -5.00 -13.89
CA GLY A 407 -6.20 -5.71 -13.99
C GLY A 407 -6.51 -6.56 -12.76
N MET A 408 -5.52 -7.25 -12.20
CA MET A 408 -5.68 -7.99 -10.94
C MET A 408 -5.97 -7.04 -9.78
N ASN A 409 -5.32 -5.87 -9.72
CA ASN A 409 -5.56 -4.87 -8.68
C ASN A 409 -6.96 -4.27 -8.79
N LEU A 410 -7.42 -3.96 -10.01
CA LEU A 410 -8.78 -3.50 -10.26
C LEU A 410 -9.81 -4.56 -9.86
N LEU A 411 -9.61 -5.83 -10.23
CA LEU A 411 -10.54 -6.90 -9.87
C LEU A 411 -10.61 -7.12 -8.35
N ALA A 412 -9.48 -6.99 -7.64
CA ALA A 412 -9.46 -7.00 -6.18
C ALA A 412 -10.26 -5.83 -5.60
N ALA A 413 -10.11 -4.61 -6.14
CA ALA A 413 -10.89 -3.44 -5.72
C ALA A 413 -12.39 -3.63 -5.95
N ILE A 414 -12.78 -4.18 -7.10
CA ILE A 414 -14.17 -4.49 -7.47
C ILE A 414 -14.78 -5.51 -6.48
N ILE A 415 -14.07 -6.59 -6.15
CA ILE A 415 -14.52 -7.58 -5.17
C ILE A 415 -14.68 -6.97 -3.78
N ILE A 416 -13.70 -6.16 -3.35
CA ILE A 416 -13.74 -5.45 -2.06
C ILE A 416 -14.93 -4.50 -1.99
N PHE A 417 -15.18 -3.74 -3.06
CA PHE A 417 -16.32 -2.84 -3.16
C PHE A 417 -17.64 -3.61 -3.04
N TRP A 418 -17.81 -4.67 -3.83
CA TRP A 418 -19.04 -5.47 -3.80
C TRP A 418 -19.28 -6.10 -2.43
N ASN A 419 -18.25 -6.70 -1.82
CA ASN A 419 -18.35 -7.27 -0.48
C ASN A 419 -18.70 -6.19 0.56
N THR A 420 -18.07 -5.01 0.48
CA THR A 420 -18.35 -3.90 1.39
C THR A 420 -19.81 -3.44 1.27
N MET A 421 -20.31 -3.34 0.04
CA MET A 421 -21.71 -2.99 -0.25
C MET A 421 -22.66 -4.04 0.34
N LYS A 422 -22.45 -5.34 0.06
CA LYS A 422 -23.31 -6.43 0.55
C LYS A 422 -23.26 -6.58 2.08
N LEU A 423 -22.07 -6.47 2.68
CA LEU A 423 -21.95 -6.45 4.14
C LEU A 423 -22.73 -5.26 4.73
N GLY A 424 -22.68 -4.10 4.09
CA GLY A 424 -23.47 -2.92 4.48
C GLY A 424 -24.98 -3.18 4.42
N GLU A 425 -25.47 -3.82 3.35
CA GLU A 425 -26.87 -4.24 3.21
C GLU A 425 -27.29 -5.21 4.33
N VAL A 426 -26.49 -6.25 4.60
CA VAL A 426 -26.76 -7.24 5.66
C VAL A 426 -26.77 -6.57 7.04
N VAL A 427 -25.81 -5.69 7.34
CA VAL A 427 -25.78 -4.93 8.60
C VAL A 427 -26.99 -4.01 8.74
N ALA A 428 -27.41 -3.36 7.66
CA ALA A 428 -28.61 -2.52 7.67
C ALA A 428 -29.89 -3.34 7.90
N ASN A 429 -30.00 -4.53 7.31
CA ASN A 429 -31.13 -5.44 7.52
C ASN A 429 -31.19 -5.91 8.97
N GLN A 430 -30.08 -6.39 9.54
CA GLN A 430 -30.02 -6.82 10.94
C GLN A 430 -30.38 -5.70 11.91
N LYS A 431 -29.96 -4.46 11.64
CA LYS A 431 -30.36 -3.29 12.43
C LYS A 431 -31.86 -3.02 12.34
N ARG A 432 -32.47 -3.15 11.16
CA ARG A 432 -33.93 -3.04 10.97
C ARG A 432 -34.69 -4.13 11.72
N ASP A 433 -34.12 -5.32 11.81
CA ASP A 433 -34.67 -6.45 12.56
C ASP A 433 -34.43 -6.37 14.09
N GLY A 434 -33.87 -5.25 14.57
CA GLY A 434 -33.66 -4.97 16.00
C GLY A 434 -32.39 -5.57 16.59
N LYS A 435 -31.50 -6.16 15.79
CA LYS A 435 -30.23 -6.70 16.28
C LYS A 435 -29.24 -5.58 16.59
N LEU A 436 -28.72 -5.59 17.82
CA LEU A 436 -27.67 -4.67 18.26
C LEU A 436 -26.31 -5.18 17.77
N LEU A 437 -25.74 -4.47 16.80
CA LEU A 437 -24.40 -4.75 16.27
C LEU A 437 -23.40 -3.72 16.82
N SER A 438 -22.40 -4.20 17.55
CA SER A 438 -21.34 -3.34 18.11
C SER A 438 -20.49 -2.74 16.97
N PRO A 439 -20.35 -1.40 16.91
CA PRO A 439 -19.42 -0.75 15.99
C PRO A 439 -17.98 -1.26 16.12
N ASP A 440 -17.55 -1.59 17.34
CA ASP A 440 -16.21 -2.09 17.60
C ASP A 440 -15.98 -3.44 16.90
N LEU A 441 -16.97 -4.34 16.91
CA LEU A 441 -16.87 -5.62 16.19
C LEU A 441 -16.90 -5.41 14.67
N LEU A 442 -17.69 -4.46 14.17
CA LEU A 442 -17.76 -4.14 12.74
C LEU A 442 -16.41 -3.64 12.19
N ALA A 443 -15.60 -2.96 13.02
CA ALA A 443 -14.24 -2.55 12.66
C ALA A 443 -13.30 -3.74 12.37
N HIS A 444 -13.66 -4.95 12.78
CA HIS A 444 -12.91 -6.19 12.52
C HIS A 444 -13.50 -7.04 11.37
N VAL A 445 -14.62 -6.62 10.77
CA VAL A 445 -15.24 -7.36 9.66
C VAL A 445 -14.55 -7.02 8.35
N SER A 446 -13.65 -7.89 7.88
CA SER A 446 -12.92 -7.68 6.63
C SER A 446 -13.80 -7.88 5.38
N PRO A 447 -13.76 -6.98 4.37
CA PRO A 447 -14.45 -7.16 3.08
C PRO A 447 -13.67 -8.06 2.10
N LEU A 448 -12.66 -8.79 2.57
CA LEU A 448 -11.77 -9.59 1.75
C LEU A 448 -12.23 -11.05 1.58
N GLY A 449 -13.43 -11.45 2.02
CA GLY A 449 -13.92 -12.82 1.82
C GLY A 449 -14.17 -13.13 0.34
N TRP A 450 -13.81 -14.32 -0.14
CA TRP A 450 -14.02 -14.71 -1.55
C TRP A 450 -14.62 -16.11 -1.74
N GLU A 451 -14.85 -16.88 -0.68
CA GLU A 451 -15.34 -18.26 -0.80
C GLU A 451 -16.75 -18.37 -1.40
N HIS A 452 -17.58 -17.35 -1.19
CA HIS A 452 -18.91 -17.22 -1.79
C HIS A 452 -18.87 -16.74 -3.26
N ILE A 453 -17.71 -16.36 -3.78
CA ILE A 453 -17.56 -15.86 -5.16
C ILE A 453 -17.03 -16.97 -6.04
N ASN A 454 -17.81 -17.35 -7.06
CA ASN A 454 -17.33 -18.28 -8.07
C ASN A 454 -16.39 -17.57 -9.05
N LEU A 455 -15.09 -17.74 -8.83
CA LEU A 455 -13.99 -17.21 -9.65
C LEU A 455 -13.58 -18.13 -10.81
N THR A 456 -14.18 -19.32 -10.93
CA THR A 456 -13.73 -20.37 -11.86
C THR A 456 -14.86 -20.92 -12.74
N GLY A 457 -14.51 -21.63 -13.81
CA GLY A 457 -15.47 -22.27 -14.71
C GLY A 457 -15.86 -21.39 -15.91
N GLU A 458 -17.08 -21.55 -16.39
CA GLU A 458 -17.61 -20.79 -17.53
C GLU A 458 -18.08 -19.38 -17.12
N TYR A 459 -17.62 -18.37 -17.85
CA TYR A 459 -17.97 -16.96 -17.63
C TYR A 459 -19.24 -16.60 -18.40
N ARG A 460 -20.37 -16.97 -17.79
CA ARG A 460 -21.69 -16.76 -18.38
C ARG A 460 -22.22 -15.37 -18.05
N TRP A 461 -22.51 -14.61 -19.09
CA TRP A 461 -23.21 -13.34 -19.01
C TRP A 461 -24.70 -13.53 -19.25
N PRO A 462 -25.56 -12.70 -18.64
CA PRO A 462 -26.97 -12.63 -19.01
C PRO A 462 -27.11 -12.44 -20.52
N LYS A 463 -28.04 -13.14 -21.14
CA LYS A 463 -28.37 -12.88 -22.54
C LYS A 463 -28.99 -11.47 -22.61
N PRO A 464 -28.57 -10.63 -23.58
CA PRO A 464 -29.12 -9.29 -23.76
C PRO A 464 -30.62 -9.30 -24.04
#